data_AF-A0A7K9GZM5-F1
#
_entry.id   AF-A0A7K9GZM5-F1
#
_cell.length_a   1.000
_cell.length_b   1.000
_cell.length_c   1.000
_cell.angle_alpha   90.00
_cell.angle_beta   90.00
_cell.angle_gamma   90.00
#
_symmetry.space_group_name_H-M   'P 1'
#
loop_
_entity.id
_entity.type
_entity.pdbx_description
1 polymer ?
#
loop_
_entity_poly.entity_id
_entity_poly.type
_entity_poly.pdbx_seq_one_letter_code
_entity_poly.pdbx_strand_id
1 'polypeptide(L)' 'IYRRYAGLYFCICVDVTDNNLAYLEAIHNFVEVLNEYFHNVCELDLVFNFYKV' A
#
# COMPACT_ATOMS: atom_id res chain seq x y z
N ILE A 1 -4.48 10.88 -2.05
CA ILE A 1 -3.30 10.35 -2.80
C ILE A 1 -3.52 8.88 -3.10
N TYR A 2 -3.25 8.42 -4.32
CA TYR A 2 -3.40 7.00 -4.67
C TYR A 2 -2.25 6.51 -5.56
N ARG A 3 -1.95 5.21 -5.51
CA ARG A 3 -0.97 4.55 -6.37
C ARG A 3 -1.43 3.13 -6.71
N ARG A 4 -1.19 2.71 -7.96
CA ARG A 4 -1.55 1.37 -8.44
C ARG A 4 -0.34 0.44 -8.39
N TYR A 5 -0.53 -0.74 -7.80
CA TYR A 5 0.41 -1.86 -7.83
C TYR A 5 -0.32 -3.10 -8.36
N ALA A 6 0.10 -3.59 -9.53
CA ALA A 6 -0.63 -4.63 -10.27
C ALA A 6 -2.13 -4.27 -10.46
N GLY A 7 -3.03 -5.09 -9.91
CA GLY A 7 -4.50 -4.88 -9.92
C GLY A 7 -5.04 -4.00 -8.79
N LEU A 8 -4.22 -3.70 -7.77
CA LEU A 8 -4.65 -3.01 -6.56
C LEU A 8 -4.42 -1.50 -6.62
N TYR A 9 -5.37 -0.75 -6.08
CA TYR A 9 -5.25 0.67 -5.79
C TYR A 9 -5.09 0.89 -4.29
N PHE A 10 -3.93 1.41 -3.88
CA PHE A 10 -3.70 1.86 -2.52
C PHE A 10 -4.01 3.35 -2.46
N CYS A 11 -4.91 3.73 -1.55
CA CYS A 11 -5.45 5.08 -1.44
C CYS A 11 -5.28 5.59 -0.01
N ILE A 12 -4.72 6.78 0.14
CA ILE A 12 -4.66 7.52 1.41
C ILE A 12 -5.38 8.84 1.21
N CYS A 13 -6.40 9.09 2.02
CA CYS A 13 -7.06 10.40 2.11
C CYS A 13 -6.25 11.28 3.08
N VAL A 14 -5.94 12.50 2.66
CA VAL A 14 -5.08 13.45 3.38
C VAL A 14 -5.71 14.84 3.29
N ASP A 15 -5.31 15.74 4.17
CA ASP A 15 -5.78 17.12 4.15
C ASP A 15 -5.13 17.90 3.00
N VAL A 16 -5.74 19.02 2.60
CA VAL A 16 -5.28 19.83 1.45
C VAL A 16 -3.89 20.45 1.70
N THR A 17 -3.51 20.64 2.97
CA THR A 17 -2.22 21.20 3.38
C THR A 17 -1.09 20.18 3.44
N ASP A 18 -1.41 18.89 3.30
CA ASP A 18 -0.45 17.82 3.49
C ASP A 18 0.51 17.65 2.29
N ASN A 19 1.68 17.10 2.57
CA ASN A 19 2.68 16.84 1.54
C ASN A 19 2.32 15.60 0.71
N ASN A 20 1.76 15.85 -0.48
CA ASN A 20 1.37 14.82 -1.44
C ASN A 20 2.48 13.79 -1.74
N LEU A 21 3.74 14.23 -1.85
CA LEU A 21 4.86 13.35 -2.20
C LEU A 21 5.24 12.45 -1.02
N ALA A 22 5.17 12.98 0.20
CA ALA A 22 5.42 12.19 1.41
C ALA A 22 4.43 11.02 1.53
N TYR A 23 3.15 11.26 1.24
CA TYR A 23 2.13 10.20 1.24
C TYR A 23 2.24 9.24 0.07
N LEU A 24 2.76 9.69 -1.09
CA LEU A 24 3.02 8.81 -2.21
C LEU A 24 4.15 7.81 -1.90
N GLU A 25 5.21 8.27 -1.21
CA GLU A 25 6.28 7.41 -0.71
C GLU A 25 5.85 6.58 0.49
N ALA A 26 4.95 7.08 1.34
CA ALA A 26 4.36 6.28 2.41
C ALA A 26 3.60 5.06 1.86
N ILE A 27 2.84 5.22 0.78
CA ILE A 27 2.19 4.10 0.08
C ILE A 27 3.25 3.11 -0.42
N HIS A 28 4.35 3.59 -0.99
CA HIS A 28 5.40 2.71 -1.51
C HIS A 28 6.08 1.91 -0.41
N ASN A 29 6.48 2.57 0.68
CA ASN A 29 7.09 1.95 1.85
C ASN A 29 6.15 0.89 2.45
N PHE A 30 4.85 1.18 2.56
CA PHE A 30 3.87 0.19 3.03
C PHE A 30 3.82 -1.06 2.14
N VAL A 31 3.83 -0.88 0.81
CA VAL A 31 3.85 -2.01 -0.14
C VAL A 31 5.16 -2.80 -0.09
N GLU A 32 6.31 -2.14 0.14
CA GLU A 32 7.59 -2.83 0.31
C GLU A 32 7.61 -3.70 1.56
N VAL A 33 7.09 -3.20 2.70
CA VAL A 33 6.94 -3.98 3.93
C VAL A 33 6.04 -5.20 3.71
N LEU A 34 4.91 -5.02 3.02
CA LEU A 34 4.03 -6.14 2.67
C LEU A 34 4.75 -7.16 1.77
N ASN A 35 5.54 -6.69 0.80
CA ASN A 35 6.28 -7.55 -0.11
C ASN A 35 7.36 -8.38 0.60
N GLU A 36 8.06 -7.78 1.58
CA GLU A 36 9.06 -8.47 2.38
C GLU A 36 8.41 -9.45 3.37
N TYR A 37 7.29 -9.08 3.99
CA TYR A 37 6.57 -9.93 4.94
C TYR A 37 5.91 -11.16 4.29
N PHE A 38 5.31 -11.01 3.11
CA PHE A 38 4.65 -12.10 2.39
C PHE A 38 5.55 -12.81 1.36
N HIS A 39 6.81 -12.36 1.19
CA HIS A 39 7.77 -12.89 0.23
C HIS A 39 7.22 -12.96 -1.21
N ASN A 40 7.09 -11.80 -1.87
CA ASN A 40 6.37 -11.58 -3.13
C ASN A 40 4.86 -11.54 -2.97
N VAL A 41 4.37 -10.46 -2.35
CA VAL A 41 2.95 -10.28 -2.07
C VAL A 41 2.10 -10.28 -3.34
N CYS A 42 0.99 -11.02 -3.31
CA CYS A 42 -0.06 -10.95 -4.33
C CYS A 42 -1.43 -10.61 -3.71
N GLU A 43 -2.42 -10.28 -4.56
CA GLU A 43 -3.79 -9.94 -4.11
C GLU A 43 -4.41 -11.02 -3.21
N LEU A 44 -4.16 -12.29 -3.52
CA LEU A 44 -4.70 -13.41 -2.75
C LEU A 44 -4.12 -13.48 -1.34
N ASP A 45 -2.84 -13.11 -1.15
CA ASP A 45 -2.22 -13.11 0.18
C ASP A 45 -2.91 -12.14 1.12
N LEU A 46 -3.31 -10.96 0.60
CA LEU A 46 -4.05 -9.95 1.35
C LEU A 46 -5.47 -10.41 1.69
N VAL A 47 -6.13 -11.14 0.78
CA VAL A 47 -7.48 -11.68 1.01
C VAL A 47 -7.46 -12.82 2.03
N PHE A 48 -6.54 -13.78 1.90
CA PHE A 48 -6.47 -14.94 2.79
C PHE A 48 -5.87 -14.62 4.16
N ASN A 49 -4.99 -13.63 4.24
CA ASN A 49 -4.36 -13.20 5.49
C ASN A 49 -4.87 -11.83 5.96
N PHE A 50 -6.13 -11.47 5.69
CA PHE A 50 -6.70 -10.17 6.04
C PHE A 50 -6.56 -9.78 7.52
N TYR A 51 -6.46 -10.75 8.43
CA TYR A 51 -6.28 -10.55 9.87
C TYR A 51 -4.82 -10.26 10.27
N LYS A 52 -3.87 -10.38 9.33
CA LYS A 52 -2.43 -10.09 9.52
C LYS A 52 -2.00 -8.79 8.82
N VAL A 53 -2.88 -8.22 8.00
CA VAL A 53 -2.67 -6.93 7.31
C VAL A 53 -2.90 -5.78 8.29
#